data_AF-A0A951ZH67-F1
#
_entry.id   AF-A0A951ZH67-F1
#
_cell.length_a   1.000
_cell.length_b   1.000
_cell.length_c   1.000
_cell.angle_alpha   90.00
_cell.angle_beta   90.00
_cell.angle_gamma   90.00
#
_symmetry.space_group_name_H-M   'P 1'
#
loop_
_entity.id
_entity.type
_entity.pdbx_description
1 polymer ?
#
loop_
_entity_poly.entity_id
_entity_poly.type
_entity_poly.pdbx_seq_one_letter_code
_entity_poly.pdbx_strand_id
1 'polypeptide(L)'
;MRIWRLSAGLSQNEMAARLDSDPLTVVNWERGKTAIEVRFYPAIIALLGFNPLAERQTPGERIRRARLSRGLSKKRLAALAGIDEATVATLEADFTSPHLGPKRAVARVLDLRE
;
A
#
# COMPACT_ATOMS: atom_id res chain seq x y z
N MET A 1 -12.66 -4.41 -3.51
CA MET A 1 -13.11 -4.59 -2.11
C MET A 1 -14.58 -4.99 -2.04
N ARG A 2 -15.53 -4.15 -2.50
CA ARG A 2 -16.98 -4.44 -2.47
C ARG A 2 -17.40 -5.79 -3.08
N ILE A 3 -16.96 -6.09 -4.30
CA ILE A 3 -17.31 -7.34 -5.00
C ILE A 3 -16.88 -8.56 -4.16
N TRP A 4 -15.64 -8.54 -3.67
CA TRP A 4 -15.12 -9.60 -2.81
C TRP A 4 -15.88 -9.72 -1.48
N ARG A 5 -16.19 -8.60 -0.83
CA ARG A 5 -16.93 -8.61 0.45
C ARG A 5 -18.30 -9.28 0.27
N LEU A 6 -19.00 -8.95 -0.81
CA LEU A 6 -20.30 -9.55 -1.15
C LEU A 6 -20.16 -11.04 -1.50
N SER A 7 -19.14 -11.45 -2.26
CA SER A 7 -18.92 -12.88 -2.55
C SER A 7 -18.54 -13.69 -1.31
N ALA A 8 -17.92 -13.05 -0.32
CA ALA A 8 -17.61 -13.65 0.97
C ALA A 8 -18.80 -13.65 1.96
N GLY A 9 -19.97 -13.10 1.56
CA GLY A 9 -21.16 -13.03 2.40
C GLY A 9 -21.04 -12.06 3.59
N LEU A 10 -20.08 -11.13 3.58
CA LEU A 10 -19.80 -10.25 4.70
C LEU A 10 -20.58 -8.94 4.62
N SER A 11 -21.14 -8.50 5.74
CA SER A 11 -21.63 -7.13 5.92
C SER A 11 -20.47 -6.15 6.06
N GLN A 12 -20.76 -4.85 5.87
CA GLN A 12 -19.78 -3.79 6.10
C GLN A 12 -19.34 -3.73 7.57
N ASN A 13 -20.24 -4.00 8.51
CA ASN A 13 -19.94 -4.05 9.93
C ASN A 13 -18.98 -5.20 10.28
N GLU A 14 -19.22 -6.39 9.75
CA GLU A 14 -18.32 -7.54 9.98
C GLU A 14 -16.95 -7.30 9.38
N MET A 15 -16.88 -6.72 8.18
CA MET A 15 -15.60 -6.37 7.56
C MET A 15 -14.85 -5.30 8.38
N ALA A 16 -15.56 -4.29 8.88
CA ALA A 16 -14.97 -3.24 9.72
C ALA A 16 -14.43 -3.81 11.03
N ALA A 17 -15.19 -4.68 11.69
CA ALA A 17 -14.76 -5.37 12.91
C ALA A 17 -13.50 -6.22 12.69
N ARG A 18 -13.39 -6.93 11.56
CA ARG A 18 -12.18 -7.72 11.21
C ARG A 18 -10.96 -6.85 10.91
N LEU A 19 -11.17 -5.60 10.51
CA LEU A 19 -10.11 -4.66 10.16
C LEU A 19 -9.78 -3.66 11.28
N ASP A 20 -10.45 -3.76 12.43
CA ASP A 20 -10.39 -2.78 13.51
C ASP A 20 -10.62 -1.35 12.98
N SER A 21 -11.68 -1.19 12.17
CA SER A 21 -12.04 0.08 11.55
C SER A 21 -13.52 0.42 11.78
N ASP A 22 -13.88 1.67 11.54
CA ASP A 22 -15.27 2.10 11.63
C ASP A 22 -16.07 1.63 10.40
N PRO A 23 -17.33 1.17 10.53
CA PRO A 23 -18.15 0.76 9.39
C PRO A 23 -18.29 1.82 8.29
N LEU A 24 -18.38 3.09 8.66
CA LEU A 24 -18.43 4.21 7.71
C LEU A 24 -17.11 4.34 6.93
N THR A 25 -15.98 3.97 7.55
CA THR A 25 -14.68 3.92 6.87
C THR A 25 -14.70 2.90 5.73
N VAL A 26 -15.24 1.69 5.97
CA VAL A 26 -15.41 0.68 4.92
C VAL A 26 -16.36 1.15 3.82
N VAL A 27 -17.48 1.78 4.19
CA VAL A 27 -18.41 2.39 3.22
C VAL A 27 -17.70 3.41 2.33
N ASN A 28 -16.91 4.30 2.92
CA ASN A 28 -16.20 5.35 2.20
C ASN A 28 -15.15 4.78 1.24
N TRP A 29 -14.43 3.73 1.65
CA TRP A 29 -13.49 3.01 0.77
C TRP A 29 -14.22 2.34 -0.40
N GLU A 30 -15.34 1.66 -0.15
CA GLU A 30 -16.11 1.00 -1.20
C GLU A 30 -16.73 1.96 -2.21
N ARG A 31 -17.00 3.20 -1.79
CA ARG A 31 -17.52 4.27 -2.64
C ARG A 31 -16.42 5.13 -3.28
N GLY A 32 -15.14 4.86 -2.98
CA GLY A 32 -14.02 5.66 -3.46
C GLY A 32 -13.97 7.09 -2.91
N LYS A 33 -14.69 7.38 -1.81
CA LYS A 33 -14.74 8.70 -1.18
C LYS A 33 -13.45 9.05 -0.44
N THR A 34 -12.77 8.05 0.11
CA THR A 34 -11.53 8.21 0.86
C THR A 34 -10.50 7.17 0.41
N ALA A 35 -9.22 7.56 0.43
CA ALA A 35 -8.13 6.62 0.26
C ALA A 35 -8.00 5.73 1.50
N ILE A 36 -7.52 4.50 1.30
CA ILE A 36 -7.18 3.59 2.39
C ILE A 36 -5.90 4.09 3.05
N GLU A 37 -5.91 4.28 4.37
CA GLU A 37 -4.70 4.63 5.10
C GLU A 37 -3.68 3.49 5.03
N VAL A 38 -2.39 3.84 4.99
CA VAL A 38 -1.32 2.86 4.76
C VAL A 38 -1.31 1.71 5.76
N ARG A 39 -1.68 1.98 7.01
CA ARG A 39 -1.72 0.98 8.11
C ARG A 39 -2.73 -0.14 7.89
N PHE A 40 -3.79 0.07 7.09
CA PHE A 40 -4.82 -0.94 6.86
C PHE A 40 -4.46 -1.94 5.76
N TYR A 41 -3.51 -1.62 4.88
CA TYR A 41 -3.18 -2.49 3.76
C TYR A 41 -2.74 -3.90 4.17
N PRO A 42 -1.87 -4.11 5.19
CA PRO A 42 -1.51 -5.46 5.63
C PRO A 42 -2.73 -6.27 6.08
N ALA A 43 -3.60 -5.69 6.90
CA ALA A 43 -4.82 -6.35 7.39
C ALA A 43 -5.80 -6.66 6.27
N ILE A 44 -5.98 -5.73 5.32
CA ILE A 44 -6.81 -5.94 4.13
C ILE A 44 -6.24 -7.08 3.27
N ILE A 45 -4.94 -7.10 3.01
CA ILE A 45 -4.30 -8.16 2.21
C ILE A 45 -4.45 -9.52 2.88
N ALA A 46 -4.23 -9.59 4.20
CA ALA A 46 -4.42 -10.80 4.98
C ALA A 46 -5.88 -11.28 4.93
N LEU A 47 -6.84 -10.36 5.09
CA LEU A 47 -8.27 -10.66 5.04
C LEU A 47 -8.71 -11.16 3.66
N LEU A 48 -8.22 -10.53 2.58
CA LEU A 48 -8.58 -10.87 1.21
C LEU A 48 -7.89 -12.15 0.72
N GLY A 49 -6.74 -12.51 1.29
CA GLY A 49 -5.88 -13.60 0.82
C GLY A 49 -5.08 -13.24 -0.45
N PHE A 50 -5.20 -12.02 -0.96
CA PHE A 50 -4.46 -11.50 -2.11
C PHE A 50 -4.28 -9.98 -2.01
N ASN A 51 -3.40 -9.43 -2.84
CA ASN A 51 -3.14 -8.00 -2.86
C ASN A 51 -4.08 -7.26 -3.81
N PRO A 52 -5.00 -6.39 -3.31
CA PRO A 52 -6.01 -5.74 -4.13
C PRO A 52 -5.48 -4.55 -4.94
N LEU A 53 -4.23 -4.12 -4.70
CA LEU A 53 -3.58 -3.10 -5.50
C LEU A 53 -3.20 -3.66 -6.87
N ALA A 54 -3.47 -2.88 -7.93
CA ALA A 54 -3.21 -3.25 -9.32
C ALA A 54 -1.80 -3.83 -9.53
N GLU A 55 -1.69 -4.80 -10.42
CA GLU A 55 -0.39 -5.29 -10.87
C GLU A 55 0.37 -4.17 -11.58
N ARG A 56 1.66 -4.06 -11.25
CA ARG A 56 2.44 -2.84 -11.48
C ARG A 56 3.13 -2.93 -12.84
N GLN A 57 3.12 -1.83 -13.58
CA GLN A 57 3.78 -1.72 -14.87
C GLN A 57 5.14 -1.02 -14.76
N THR A 58 5.33 -0.15 -13.77
CA THR A 58 6.58 0.62 -13.60
C THR A 58 7.36 0.28 -12.33
N PRO A 59 8.68 0.61 -12.25
CA PRO A 59 9.46 0.50 -11.03
C PRO A 59 8.90 1.30 -9.83
N GLY A 60 8.37 2.50 -10.05
CA GLY A 60 7.78 3.33 -9.01
C GLY A 60 6.50 2.71 -8.43
N GLU A 61 5.64 2.18 -9.28
CA GLU A 61 4.48 1.39 -8.85
C GLU A 61 4.91 0.12 -8.08
N ARG A 62 6.01 -0.53 -8.51
CA ARG A 62 6.62 -1.66 -7.78
C ARG A 62 6.98 -1.29 -6.35
N ILE A 63 7.66 -0.17 -6.17
CA ILE A 63 8.01 0.37 -4.86
C ILE A 63 6.73 0.68 -4.06
N ARG A 64 5.81 1.44 -4.66
CA ARG A 64 4.59 1.90 -3.99
C ARG A 64 3.74 0.75 -3.46
N ARG A 65 3.38 -0.22 -4.30
CA ARG A 65 2.54 -1.34 -3.81
C ARG A 65 3.33 -2.17 -2.79
N ALA A 66 4.67 -2.24 -2.83
CA ALA A 66 5.44 -3.08 -1.91
C ALA A 66 5.54 -2.42 -0.54
N ARG A 67 5.68 -1.08 -0.54
CA ARG A 67 5.57 -0.25 0.65
C ARG A 67 4.18 -0.37 1.28
N LEU A 68 3.11 -0.18 0.50
CA LEU A 68 1.73 -0.28 0.99
C LEU A 68 1.42 -1.67 1.53
N SER A 69 1.84 -2.73 0.85
CA SER A 69 1.59 -4.11 1.30
C SER A 69 2.21 -4.43 2.66
N ARG A 70 3.28 -3.71 3.03
CA ARG A 70 3.96 -3.83 4.32
C ARG A 70 3.49 -2.80 5.35
N GLY A 71 2.50 -1.98 5.02
CA GLY A 71 1.96 -0.95 5.93
C GLY A 71 2.93 0.19 6.22
N LEU A 72 3.93 0.40 5.37
CA LEU A 72 4.97 1.40 5.61
C LEU A 72 4.53 2.78 5.09
N SER A 73 4.57 3.82 5.91
CA SER A 73 4.47 5.20 5.41
C SER A 73 5.72 5.56 4.58
N LYS A 74 5.64 6.60 3.75
CA LYS A 74 6.81 7.08 2.99
C LYS A 74 7.94 7.48 3.94
N LYS A 75 7.62 8.27 4.99
CA LYS A 75 8.51 8.57 6.11
C LYS A 75 9.18 7.34 6.73
N ARG A 76 8.42 6.27 7.01
CA ARG A 76 8.98 5.05 7.62
C ARG A 76 9.90 4.31 6.66
N LEU A 77 9.53 4.20 5.38
CA LEU A 77 10.39 3.60 4.36
C LEU A 77 11.70 4.41 4.19
N ALA A 78 11.59 5.73 4.15
CA ALA A 78 12.72 6.64 4.04
C ALA A 78 13.71 6.44 5.20
N ALA A 79 13.21 6.39 6.43
CA ALA A 79 14.00 6.13 7.63
C ALA A 79 14.70 4.75 7.58
N LEU A 80 14.01 3.70 7.11
CA LEU A 80 14.61 2.36 6.97
C LEU A 80 15.66 2.29 5.86
N ALA A 81 15.48 3.07 4.79
CA ALA A 81 16.40 3.12 3.64
C ALA A 81 17.53 4.14 3.80
N GLY A 82 17.51 4.98 4.85
CA GLY A 82 18.50 6.04 5.07
C GLY A 82 18.45 7.16 4.03
N ILE A 83 17.26 7.48 3.51
CA ILE A 83 17.04 8.53 2.50
C ILE A 83 15.97 9.52 2.95
N ASP A 84 15.77 10.58 2.18
CA ASP A 84 14.72 11.56 2.42
C ASP A 84 13.33 11.08 1.97
N GLU A 85 12.28 11.52 2.67
CA GLU A 85 10.88 11.17 2.36
C GLU A 85 10.44 11.65 0.97
N ALA A 86 10.89 12.83 0.53
CA ALA A 86 10.60 13.35 -0.80
C ALA A 86 11.25 12.46 -1.88
N THR A 87 12.42 11.90 -1.60
CA THR A 87 13.08 10.94 -2.51
C THR A 87 12.22 9.69 -2.72
N VAL A 88 11.59 9.17 -1.66
CA VAL A 88 10.62 8.07 -1.79
C VAL A 88 9.44 8.48 -2.67
N ALA A 89 8.90 9.69 -2.50
CA ALA A 89 7.80 10.18 -3.32
C ALA A 89 8.18 10.32 -4.81
N THR A 90 9.37 10.83 -5.11
CA THR A 90 9.93 10.92 -6.47
C THR A 90 10.07 9.54 -7.11
N LEU A 91 10.61 8.57 -6.36
CA LEU A 91 10.77 7.19 -6.83
C LEU A 91 9.41 6.53 -7.13
N GLU A 92 8.39 6.73 -6.28
CA GLU A 92 7.05 6.18 -6.51
C GLU A 92 6.31 6.79 -7.71
N ALA A 93 6.68 8.02 -8.07
CA ALA A 93 6.09 8.75 -9.20
C ALA A 93 6.86 8.52 -10.51
N ASP A 94 7.85 7.61 -10.52
CA ASP A 94 8.73 7.33 -11.66
C ASP A 94 9.43 8.57 -12.23
N PHE A 95 9.58 9.62 -11.41
CA PHE A 95 10.41 10.76 -11.80
C PHE A 95 11.87 10.33 -11.81
N THR A 96 12.58 10.70 -12.87
CA THR A 96 14.00 10.38 -13.08
C THR A 96 14.83 10.92 -11.93
N SER A 97 15.18 10.05 -10.98
CA SER A 97 16.28 10.33 -10.08
C SER A 97 17.57 10.04 -10.84
N PRO A 98 18.48 11.02 -11.02
CA PRO A 98 19.74 10.80 -11.73
C PRO A 98 20.67 9.82 -10.99
N HIS A 99 20.32 9.40 -9.76
CA HIS A 99 21.13 8.53 -8.93
C HIS A 99 20.42 7.19 -8.67
N LEU A 100 21.10 6.09 -8.96
CA LEU A 100 20.61 4.73 -8.69
C LEU A 100 20.63 4.35 -7.19
N GLY A 101 21.42 5.05 -6.37
CA GLY A 101 21.61 4.75 -4.94
C GLY A 101 20.30 4.65 -4.15
N PRO A 102 19.44 5.69 -4.15
CA PRO A 102 18.15 5.66 -3.45
C PRO A 102 17.22 4.53 -3.90
N LYS A 103 17.19 4.24 -5.21
CA LYS A 103 16.37 3.15 -5.77
C LYS A 103 16.81 1.80 -5.22
N ARG A 104 18.12 1.53 -5.16
CA ARG A 104 18.68 0.28 -4.61
C ARG A 104 18.47 0.17 -3.10
N ALA A 105 18.60 1.26 -2.36
CA ALA A 105 18.34 1.29 -0.91
C ALA A 105 16.89 0.90 -0.60
N VAL A 106 15.92 1.49 -1.32
CA VAL A 106 14.50 1.16 -1.18
C VAL A 106 14.20 -0.27 -1.62
N ALA A 107 14.77 -0.72 -2.75
CA ALA A 107 14.57 -2.09 -3.23
C ALA A 107 15.05 -3.13 -2.20
N ARG A 108 16.19 -2.88 -1.55
CA ARG A 108 16.72 -3.74 -0.48
C ARG A 108 15.79 -3.82 0.72
N VAL A 109 15.30 -2.69 1.22
CA VAL A 109 14.35 -2.66 2.36
C VAL A 109 13.04 -3.37 2.02
N LEU A 110 12.60 -3.29 0.77
CA LEU A 110 11.35 -3.88 0.30
C LEU A 110 11.52 -5.29 -0.28
N ASP A 111 12.71 -5.89 -0.18
CA ASP A 111 13.06 -7.20 -0.77
C ASP A 111 12.58 -7.32 -2.24
N LEU A 112 12.77 -6.25 -3.01
CA LEU A 112 12.42 -6.22 -4.42
C LEU A 112 13.63 -6.68 -5.22
N ARG A 113 13.46 -7.73 -6.03
CA ARG A 113 14.46 -8.14 -7.02
C ARG A 113 14.69 -7.00 -8.02
N GLU A 114 15.96 -6.65 -8.24
CA GLU A 114 16.39 -5.56 -9.13
C GLU A 114 15.85 -5.76 -10.56
#